data_AF-A0A9D8L735-F1
#
_entry.id   AF-A0A9D8L735-F1
#
_cell.length_a   1.000
_cell.length_b   1.000
_cell.length_c   1.000
_cell.angle_alpha   90.00
_cell.angle_beta   90.00
_cell.angle_gamma   90.00
#
_symmetry.space_group_name_H-M   'P 1'
#
loop_
_entity.id
_entity.type
_entity.pdbx_description
1 polymer ?
#
loop_
_entity_poly.entity_id
_entity_poly.type
_entity_poly.pdbx_seq_one_letter_code
_entity_poly.pdbx_strand_id
1 'polypeptide(L)'
;MIKKSLTTILLASAIASAVAPLSALAASPVPCEQMLKQVNAAEKSAKLGDADKKKVADLKNQGLERCKADDDAGADDFFAQALKVMGK
;
A
#
# COMPACT_ATOMS: atom_id res chain seq x y z
N MET A 1 19.93 -2.31 -64.42
CA MET A 1 19.88 -1.47 -63.20
C MET A 1 18.56 -1.72 -62.47
N ILE A 2 18.69 -2.16 -61.21
CA ILE A 2 17.78 -1.99 -60.05
C ILE A 2 16.31 -2.40 -60.25
N LYS A 3 15.93 -3.57 -59.72
CA LYS A 3 14.58 -3.84 -59.24
C LYS A 3 14.65 -4.33 -57.80
N LYS A 4 13.98 -3.55 -56.94
CA LYS A 4 13.92 -3.63 -55.47
C LYS A 4 13.49 -5.02 -55.00
N SER A 5 14.25 -5.60 -54.05
CA SER A 5 13.69 -6.56 -53.10
C SER A 5 13.84 -6.00 -51.70
N LEU A 6 12.71 -5.46 -51.24
CA LEU A 6 12.44 -4.99 -49.90
C LEU A 6 12.06 -6.23 -49.08
N THR A 7 12.87 -6.64 -48.10
CA THR A 7 12.44 -7.64 -47.11
C THR A 7 13.16 -7.39 -45.80
N THR A 8 12.58 -6.48 -45.02
CA THR A 8 12.85 -6.30 -43.58
C THR A 8 12.17 -7.43 -42.83
N ILE A 9 12.93 -8.28 -42.13
CA ILE A 9 12.38 -9.22 -41.14
C ILE A 9 13.00 -8.87 -39.79
N LEU A 10 12.25 -8.11 -39.00
CA LEU A 10 12.42 -7.97 -37.55
C LEU A 10 11.62 -9.09 -36.89
N LEU A 11 12.29 -10.06 -36.25
CA LEU A 11 11.66 -10.97 -35.29
C LEU A 11 12.21 -10.66 -33.90
N ALA A 12 11.42 -9.92 -33.11
CA ALA A 12 11.62 -9.76 -31.69
C ALA A 12 10.97 -10.94 -30.95
N SER A 13 11.76 -11.71 -30.20
CA SER A 13 11.25 -12.77 -29.33
C SER A 13 10.65 -12.15 -28.06
N ALA A 14 9.33 -12.25 -27.92
CA ALA A 14 8.61 -11.85 -26.72
C ALA A 14 8.84 -12.86 -25.58
N ILE A 15 9.29 -12.35 -24.43
CA ILE A 15 9.40 -13.09 -23.17
C ILE A 15 8.04 -12.96 -22.47
N ALA A 16 7.28 -14.04 -22.38
CA ALA A 16 6.01 -14.06 -21.66
C ALA A 16 6.27 -14.38 -20.17
N SER A 17 6.32 -13.35 -19.33
CA SER A 17 6.32 -13.52 -17.87
C SER A 17 4.87 -13.65 -17.39
N ALA A 18 4.46 -14.86 -16.99
CA ALA A 18 3.18 -15.09 -16.34
C ALA A 18 3.22 -14.50 -14.92
N VAL A 19 2.51 -13.40 -14.69
CA VAL A 19 2.19 -12.90 -13.35
C VAL A 19 0.85 -13.47 -12.93
N ALA A 20 0.84 -14.39 -11.95
CA ALA A 20 -0.39 -14.81 -11.30
C ALA A 20 -0.86 -13.70 -10.35
N PRO A 21 -2.15 -13.33 -10.35
CA PRO A 21 -2.66 -12.37 -9.37
C PRO A 21 -2.70 -13.04 -7.99
N LEU A 22 -1.97 -12.46 -7.01
CA LEU A 22 -2.23 -12.74 -5.60
C LEU A 22 -3.63 -12.20 -5.29
N SER A 23 -4.60 -13.10 -5.12
CA SER A 23 -5.89 -12.74 -4.55
C SER A 23 -5.69 -12.38 -3.07
N ALA A 24 -5.41 -11.10 -2.80
CA ALA A 24 -5.63 -10.55 -1.48
C ALA A 24 -7.15 -10.64 -1.22
N LEU A 25 -7.56 -11.44 -0.24
CA LEU A 25 -8.92 -11.37 0.28
C LEU A 25 -9.08 -9.96 0.85
N ALA A 26 -9.72 -9.08 0.08
CA ALA A 26 -10.02 -7.73 0.52
C ALA A 26 -11.04 -7.84 1.66
N ALA A 27 -10.58 -7.62 2.89
CA ALA A 27 -11.50 -7.36 3.99
C ALA A 27 -12.26 -6.07 3.65
N SER A 28 -13.56 -6.03 3.92
CA SER A 28 -14.32 -4.80 3.76
C SER A 28 -13.65 -3.70 4.58
N PRO A 29 -13.47 -2.49 4.02
CA PRO A 29 -12.90 -1.38 4.75
C PRO A 29 -13.68 -1.18 6.05
N VAL A 30 -12.94 -1.05 7.15
CA VAL A 30 -13.53 -0.81 8.47
C VAL A 30 -13.81 0.69 8.56
N PRO A 31 -14.90 1.15 9.19
CA PRO A 31 -15.08 2.59 9.40
C PRO A 31 -13.84 3.16 10.09
N CYS A 32 -13.27 4.22 9.52
CA CYS A 32 -11.99 4.80 9.96
C CYS A 32 -11.86 4.92 11.49
N GLU A 33 -12.92 5.36 12.18
CA GLU A 33 -12.90 5.57 13.63
C GLU A 33 -12.60 4.30 14.41
N GLN A 34 -12.90 3.11 13.87
CA GLN A 34 -12.61 1.84 14.51
C GLN A 34 -11.12 1.50 14.45
N MET A 35 -10.48 1.59 13.28
CA MET A 35 -9.04 1.37 13.17
C MET A 35 -8.25 2.46 13.91
N LEU A 36 -8.70 3.72 13.83
CA LEU A 36 -8.08 4.83 14.58
C LEU A 36 -8.13 4.60 16.10
N LYS A 37 -9.22 4.04 16.64
CA LYS A 37 -9.29 3.66 18.06
C LYS A 37 -8.23 2.63 18.44
N GLN A 38 -7.99 1.63 17.58
CA GLN A 38 -6.95 0.62 17.80
C GLN A 38 -5.56 1.25 17.79
N VAL A 39 -5.27 2.12 16.81
CA VAL A 39 -4.00 2.88 16.75
C VAL A 39 -3.79 3.68 18.03
N ASN A 40 -4.79 4.44 18.47
CA ASN A 40 -4.71 5.25 19.69
C ASN A 40 -4.53 4.40 20.96
N ALA A 41 -5.13 3.20 21.02
CA ALA A 41 -4.93 2.28 22.15
C ALA A 41 -3.53 1.66 22.15
N ALA A 42 -3.01 1.32 20.96
CA ALA A 42 -1.65 0.83 20.79
C ALA A 42 -0.62 1.90 21.19
N GLU A 43 -0.80 3.15 20.75
CA GLU A 43 0.08 4.27 21.11
C GLU A 43 0.18 4.48 22.62
N LYS A 44 -0.95 4.39 23.34
CA LYS A 44 -0.99 4.53 24.81
C LYS A 44 -0.23 3.43 25.55
N SER A 45 -0.08 2.25 24.94
CA SER A 45 0.56 1.08 25.56
C SER A 45 1.97 0.81 25.06
N ALA A 46 2.36 1.35 23.91
CA ALA A 46 3.64 1.11 23.28
C ALA A 46 4.77 1.90 23.94
N LYS A 47 5.92 1.24 24.15
CA LYS A 47 7.18 1.89 24.50
C LYS A 47 8.05 2.01 23.26
N LEU A 48 7.98 3.15 22.59
CA LEU A 48 8.67 3.40 21.33
C LEU A 48 9.90 4.29 21.52
N GLY A 49 10.94 4.06 20.71
CA GLY A 49 12.00 5.05 20.51
C GLY A 49 11.51 6.24 19.69
N ASP A 50 12.26 7.34 19.66
CA ASP A 50 11.78 8.59 19.04
C ASP A 50 11.58 8.49 17.53
N ALA A 51 12.40 7.69 16.84
CA ALA A 51 12.22 7.39 15.42
C ALA A 51 10.88 6.68 15.15
N ASP A 52 10.55 5.68 15.95
CA ASP A 52 9.30 4.92 15.79
C ASP A 52 8.08 5.77 16.18
N LYS A 53 8.18 6.61 17.23
CA LYS A 53 7.12 7.58 17.55
C LYS A 53 6.83 8.51 16.37
N LYS A 54 7.87 9.05 15.74
CA LYS A 54 7.71 9.91 14.56
C LYS A 54 7.05 9.15 13.42
N LYS A 55 7.50 7.92 13.15
CA LYS A 55 6.92 7.08 12.10
C LYS A 55 5.44 6.76 12.34
N VAL A 56 5.07 6.40 13.57
CA VAL A 56 3.67 6.17 13.95
C VAL A 56 2.83 7.44 13.78
N ALA A 57 3.33 8.60 14.21
CA ALA A 57 2.63 9.87 14.06
C ALA A 57 2.41 10.25 12.58
N ASP A 58 3.44 10.07 11.73
CA ASP A 58 3.35 10.35 10.30
C ASP A 58 2.31 9.41 9.64
N LEU A 59 2.36 8.10 9.92
CA LEU A 59 1.39 7.12 9.40
C LEU A 59 -0.04 7.41 9.88
N LYS A 60 -0.22 7.75 11.17
CA LYS A 60 -1.54 8.10 11.70
C LYS A 60 -2.10 9.36 11.02
N ASN A 61 -1.28 10.38 10.81
CA ASN A 61 -1.70 11.59 10.09
C ASN A 61 -2.09 11.27 8.64
N GLN A 62 -1.31 10.44 7.94
CA GLN A 62 -1.67 9.99 6.59
C GLN A 62 -2.99 9.23 6.57
N GLY A 63 -3.20 8.31 7.51
CA GLY A 63 -4.48 7.61 7.65
C GLY A 63 -5.65 8.56 7.90
N LEU A 64 -5.50 9.55 8.79
CA LEU A 64 -6.52 10.57 9.05
C LEU A 64 -6.86 11.43 7.82
N GLU A 65 -5.88 11.77 6.98
CA GLU A 65 -6.15 12.50 5.73
C GLU A 65 -6.95 11.64 4.73
N ARG A 66 -6.75 10.32 4.70
CA ARG A 66 -7.57 9.41 3.88
C ARG A 66 -8.97 9.27 4.46
N CYS A 67 -9.11 9.16 5.79
CA CYS A 67 -10.42 9.15 6.45
C CYS A 67 -11.24 10.39 6.15
N LYS A 68 -10.61 11.58 6.20
CA LYS A 68 -11.27 12.84 5.86
C LYS A 68 -11.78 12.88 4.42
N ALA A 69 -11.17 12.09 3.53
CA ALA A 69 -11.57 11.93 2.13
C ALA A 69 -12.56 10.77 1.91
N ASP A 70 -13.14 10.20 2.98
CA ASP A 70 -14.00 9.02 2.97
C ASP A 70 -13.34 7.79 2.29
N ASP A 71 -12.00 7.76 2.26
CA ASP A 71 -11.22 6.62 1.77
C ASP A 71 -10.79 5.74 2.94
N ASP A 72 -11.74 4.96 3.44
CA ASP A 72 -11.52 4.03 4.55
C ASP A 72 -10.46 2.98 4.22
N ALA A 73 -10.43 2.45 2.99
CA ALA A 73 -9.45 1.43 2.60
C ALA A 73 -8.02 1.97 2.61
N GLY A 74 -7.80 3.18 2.07
CA GLY A 74 -6.50 3.82 2.15
C GLY A 74 -6.12 4.23 3.58
N ALA A 75 -7.09 4.57 4.43
CA ALA A 75 -6.83 4.82 5.84
C ALA A 75 -6.39 3.55 6.58
N ASP A 76 -7.08 2.43 6.35
CA ASP A 76 -6.78 1.13 6.94
C ASP A 76 -5.35 0.69 6.64
N ASP A 77 -4.85 0.91 5.41
CA ASP A 77 -3.47 0.59 5.02
C ASP A 77 -2.43 1.35 5.87
N PHE A 78 -2.64 2.65 6.11
CA PHE A 78 -1.73 3.45 6.93
C PHE A 78 -1.83 3.09 8.42
N PHE A 79 -3.04 2.85 8.93
CA PHE A 79 -3.26 2.45 10.31
C PHE A 79 -2.69 1.05 10.60
N ALA A 80 -2.83 0.10 9.68
CA ALA A 80 -2.21 -1.22 9.79
C ALA A 80 -0.67 -1.13 9.84
N GLN A 81 -0.08 -0.25 9.04
CA GLN A 81 1.37 0.01 9.11
C GLN A 81 1.76 0.64 10.46
N ALA A 82 0.98 1.57 10.99
CA ALA A 82 1.24 2.18 12.30
C ALA A 82 1.18 1.13 13.43
N LEU A 83 0.17 0.27 13.40
CA LEU A 83 0.01 -0.87 14.31
C LEU A 83 1.21 -1.81 14.26
N LYS A 84 1.69 -2.13 13.06
CA LYS A 84 2.87 -2.98 12.86
C LYS A 84 4.14 -2.38 13.48
N VAL A 85 4.34 -1.05 13.37
CA VAL A 85 5.46 -0.36 14.04
C VAL A 85 5.37 -0.49 15.57
N MET A 86 4.15 -0.54 16.11
CA MET A 86 3.87 -0.72 17.55
C MET A 86 3.79 -2.19 17.99
N GLY A 87 4.15 -3.14 17.11
CA GLY A 87 4.12 -4.57 17.38
C GLY A 87 2.71 -5.11 17.66
N LYS A 88 1.71 -4.58 16.94
CA LYS A 88 0.32 -5.06 16.94
C LYS A 88 0.01 -5.85 15.67
#